data_AF-A0A956LBZ1-F1
#
_entry.id   AF-A0A956LBZ1-F1
#
_cell.length_a   1.000
_cell.length_b   1.000
_cell.length_c   1.000
_cell.angle_alpha   90.00
_cell.angle_beta   90.00
_cell.angle_gamma   90.00
#
_symmetry.space_group_name_H-M   'P 1'
#
loop_
_entity.id
_entity.type
_entity.pdbx_description
1 polymer ?
#
loop_
_entity_poly.entity_id
_entity_poly.type
_entity_poly.pdbx_seq_one_letter_code
_entity_poly.pdbx_strand_id
1 'polypeptide(L)'
;MQEATSENHGAQAKPRARTGMSVYRHRKRPSWGLAALLWEHEGKRGYQFEDGRVRVFADGYFDLMEPVQAPKDPAAARTVRRLAARRKAGETSRKRPMPRVADQIGLFMQQFPEGFTGEAWLREVRGKDARRVLKRHRDPAVTLAAEQLARGALAEAIEFERWGEVRDRAVAVLRTTDLVRRRDVEHLAALAPTRALAWAIYNLLHGDQDHARSVDAFARELERQRLKPSWPLVTALPALRFPMRHVCVRPSAFREQLRMVKPSLKPASAPTGRDYLGYLEATTIISQELEANGRTPRDLLDVAHFIWITLRRAARERLSGAGERVMTVH
;
A
#
# COMPACT_ATOMS: atom_id res chain seq x y z
N MET A 1 -68.82 -28.24 -42.52
CA MET A 1 -68.32 -29.57 -42.14
C MET A 1 -66.82 -29.44 -42.03
N GLN A 2 -66.27 -29.20 -40.84
CA GLN A 2 -65.85 -30.16 -39.78
C GLN A 2 -64.32 -29.97 -39.69
N GLU A 3 -63.80 -29.18 -38.74
CA GLU A 3 -63.43 -29.51 -37.35
C GLU A 3 -62.24 -30.47 -37.16
N ALA A 4 -61.42 -30.12 -36.15
CA ALA A 4 -60.42 -30.92 -35.42
C ALA A 4 -59.04 -31.17 -36.10
N THR A 5 -57.87 -31.20 -35.45
CA THR A 5 -57.22 -30.59 -34.24
C THR A 5 -55.79 -31.18 -34.19
N SER A 6 -54.88 -30.51 -33.46
CA SER A 6 -53.66 -31.09 -32.81
C SER A 6 -52.46 -31.40 -33.74
N GLU A 7 -51.19 -31.24 -33.37
CA GLU A 7 -50.56 -30.88 -32.11
C GLU A 7 -49.11 -30.40 -32.31
N ASN A 8 -48.67 -29.65 -31.31
CA ASN A 8 -47.44 -28.91 -31.11
C ASN A 8 -46.24 -29.83 -30.79
N HIS A 9 -45.06 -29.64 -31.39
CA HIS A 9 -43.79 -30.24 -30.92
C HIS A 9 -42.64 -29.21 -30.96
N GLY A 10 -42.50 -28.48 -29.85
CA GLY A 10 -41.26 -28.50 -29.06
C GLY A 10 -39.98 -27.95 -29.66
N ALA A 11 -39.91 -26.64 -29.91
CA ALA A 11 -38.63 -25.93 -29.95
C ALA A 11 -38.01 -25.94 -28.53
N GLN A 12 -36.94 -26.72 -28.34
CA GLN A 12 -36.17 -26.74 -27.09
C GLN A 12 -35.58 -25.35 -26.81
N ALA A 13 -36.17 -24.66 -25.83
CA ALA A 13 -35.69 -23.39 -25.34
C ALA A 13 -34.32 -23.57 -24.66
N LYS A 14 -33.33 -22.80 -25.11
CA LYS A 14 -32.07 -22.57 -24.38
C LYS A 14 -32.41 -22.17 -22.93
N PRO A 15 -31.83 -22.81 -21.89
CA PRO A 15 -32.16 -22.47 -20.52
C PRO A 15 -31.71 -21.03 -20.20
N ARG A 16 -32.71 -20.18 -19.94
CA ARG A 16 -32.55 -18.82 -19.40
C ARG A 16 -31.67 -18.86 -18.14
N ALA A 17 -30.70 -17.97 -18.09
CA ALA A 17 -29.83 -17.78 -16.93
C ALA A 17 -30.67 -17.50 -15.67
N ARG A 18 -30.63 -18.42 -14.70
CA ARG A 18 -31.22 -18.21 -13.38
C ARG A 18 -30.33 -17.22 -12.62
N THR A 19 -30.86 -16.03 -12.39
CA THR A 19 -30.26 -14.94 -11.60
C THR A 19 -30.34 -15.24 -10.10
N GLY A 20 -29.77 -16.37 -9.68
CA GLY A 20 -29.56 -16.76 -8.28
C GLY A 20 -28.10 -17.15 -8.11
N MET A 21 -27.46 -16.67 -7.04
CA MET A 21 -26.03 -16.88 -6.76
C MET A 21 -25.71 -18.38 -6.74
N SER A 22 -25.23 -18.90 -7.87
CA SER A 22 -25.04 -20.34 -8.06
C SER A 22 -23.69 -20.73 -7.47
N VAL A 23 -23.74 -21.60 -6.46
CA VAL A 23 -22.57 -22.22 -5.84
C VAL A 23 -22.46 -23.62 -6.41
N TYR A 24 -21.24 -24.12 -6.59
CA TYR A 24 -20.98 -25.37 -7.29
C TYR A 24 -20.23 -26.35 -6.40
N ARG A 25 -20.37 -27.65 -6.67
CA ARG A 25 -19.53 -28.71 -6.10
C ARG A 25 -18.96 -29.56 -7.24
N HIS A 26 -17.72 -30.01 -7.08
CA HIS A 26 -17.09 -30.89 -8.05
C HIS A 26 -17.49 -32.36 -7.81
N ARG A 27 -18.16 -33.00 -8.78
CA ARG A 27 -18.69 -34.38 -8.68
C ARG A 27 -17.67 -35.41 -8.23
N LYS A 28 -16.48 -35.41 -8.85
CA LYS A 28 -15.45 -36.43 -8.60
C LYS A 28 -14.49 -36.10 -7.45
N ARG A 29 -14.62 -34.90 -6.86
CA ARG A 29 -13.68 -34.37 -5.85
C ARG A 29 -14.44 -33.58 -4.78
N PRO A 30 -15.32 -34.25 -4.01
CA PRO A 30 -16.14 -33.59 -2.99
C PRO A 30 -15.30 -32.94 -1.88
N SER A 31 -14.08 -33.43 -1.63
CA SER A 31 -13.14 -32.88 -0.64
C SER A 31 -12.63 -31.46 -0.94
N TRP A 32 -12.85 -30.94 -2.16
CA TRP A 32 -12.52 -29.54 -2.48
C TRP A 32 -13.54 -28.53 -1.94
N GLY A 33 -14.66 -29.01 -1.40
CA GLY A 33 -15.71 -28.18 -0.83
C GLY A 33 -16.54 -27.44 -1.87
N LEU A 34 -17.19 -26.35 -1.43
CA LEU A 34 -18.02 -25.52 -2.29
C LEU A 34 -17.18 -24.54 -3.12
N ALA A 35 -17.68 -24.20 -4.30
CA ALA A 35 -17.02 -23.32 -5.23
C ALA A 35 -17.93 -22.21 -5.74
N ALA A 36 -17.38 -21.01 -5.92
CA ALA A 36 -18.06 -19.93 -6.64
C ALA A 36 -17.44 -19.75 -8.03
N LEU A 37 -18.30 -19.67 -9.06
CA LEU A 37 -17.88 -19.29 -10.40
C LEU A 37 -17.36 -17.85 -10.37
N LEU A 38 -16.08 -17.65 -10.69
CA LEU A 38 -15.43 -16.34 -10.74
C LEU A 38 -15.56 -15.68 -12.11
N TRP A 39 -15.38 -16.46 -13.18
CA TRP A 39 -15.42 -15.96 -14.55
C TRP A 39 -15.67 -17.10 -15.55
N GLU A 40 -16.19 -16.74 -16.72
CA GLU A 40 -16.31 -17.58 -17.90
C GLU A 40 -15.82 -16.78 -19.11
N HIS A 41 -14.92 -17.36 -19.91
CA HIS A 41 -14.36 -16.74 -21.12
C HIS A 41 -13.72 -17.81 -22.01
N GLU A 42 -13.85 -17.67 -23.34
CA GLU A 42 -13.19 -18.54 -24.34
C GLU A 42 -13.34 -20.05 -24.04
N GLY A 43 -14.56 -20.48 -23.71
CA GLY A 43 -14.82 -21.89 -23.39
C GLY A 43 -14.18 -22.38 -22.09
N LYS A 44 -13.73 -21.47 -21.21
CA LYS A 44 -13.16 -21.81 -19.90
C LYS A 44 -13.96 -21.17 -18.76
N ARG A 45 -14.05 -21.87 -17.63
CA ARG A 45 -14.64 -21.39 -16.39
C ARG A 45 -13.64 -21.47 -15.24
N GLY A 46 -13.44 -20.36 -14.53
CA GLY A 46 -12.64 -20.30 -13.32
C GLY A 46 -13.53 -20.33 -12.07
N TYR A 47 -13.21 -21.21 -11.13
CA TYR A 47 -13.94 -21.36 -9.86
C TYR A 47 -13.01 -21.20 -8.66
N GLN A 48 -13.46 -20.44 -7.66
CA GLN A 48 -12.81 -20.34 -6.35
C GLN A 48 -13.42 -21.37 -5.41
N PHE A 49 -12.62 -22.33 -4.95
CA PHE A 49 -13.05 -23.34 -3.99
C PHE A 49 -12.81 -22.88 -2.54
N GLU A 50 -13.50 -23.52 -1.60
CA GLU A 50 -13.44 -23.29 -0.16
C GLU A 50 -12.03 -23.51 0.41
N ASP A 51 -11.28 -24.44 -0.18
CA ASP A 51 -9.86 -24.68 0.11
C ASP A 51 -8.92 -23.51 -0.25
N GLY A 52 -9.47 -22.43 -0.80
CA GLY A 52 -8.74 -21.22 -1.14
C GLY A 52 -8.05 -21.26 -2.51
N ARG A 53 -8.13 -22.37 -3.25
CA ARG A 53 -7.53 -22.47 -4.59
C ARG A 53 -8.53 -22.11 -5.68
N VAL A 54 -8.02 -21.44 -6.72
CA VAL A 54 -8.75 -21.22 -7.97
C VAL A 54 -8.42 -22.35 -8.93
N ARG A 55 -9.44 -22.93 -9.57
CA ARG A 55 -9.28 -23.96 -10.59
C ARG A 55 -10.03 -23.57 -11.85
N VAL A 56 -9.45 -23.89 -13.00
CA VAL A 56 -9.98 -23.57 -14.32
C VAL A 56 -10.37 -24.86 -15.02
N PHE A 57 -11.57 -24.88 -15.59
CA PHE A 57 -12.10 -25.99 -16.39
C PHE A 57 -12.32 -25.50 -17.81
N ALA A 58 -12.11 -26.37 -18.80
CA ALA A 58 -12.56 -26.14 -20.17
C ALA A 58 -13.99 -26.66 -20.36
N ASP A 59 -14.63 -26.26 -21.46
CA ASP A 59 -16.03 -26.52 -21.81
C ASP A 59 -16.47 -27.98 -21.65
N GLY A 60 -15.66 -28.94 -22.12
CA GLY A 60 -15.92 -30.38 -21.99
C GLY A 60 -15.87 -30.92 -20.56
N TYR A 61 -15.52 -30.09 -19.57
CA TYR A 61 -15.43 -30.48 -18.16
C TYR A 61 -16.41 -29.71 -17.26
N PHE A 62 -17.30 -28.89 -17.83
CA PHE A 62 -18.27 -28.14 -17.04
C PHE A 62 -19.28 -29.04 -16.32
N ASP A 63 -19.59 -30.21 -16.88
CA ASP A 63 -20.51 -31.18 -16.27
C ASP A 63 -19.99 -31.83 -14.99
N LEU A 64 -18.70 -31.62 -14.67
CA LEU A 64 -18.12 -32.00 -13.39
C LEU A 64 -18.52 -31.04 -12.26
N MET A 65 -19.07 -29.87 -12.59
CA MET A 65 -19.47 -28.84 -11.64
C MET A 65 -20.99 -28.80 -11.49
N GLU A 66 -21.49 -29.38 -10.41
CA GLU A 66 -22.92 -29.39 -10.12
C GLU A 66 -23.33 -28.13 -9.37
N PRO A 67 -24.37 -27.41 -9.83
CA PRO A 67 -24.95 -26.32 -9.06
C PRO A 67 -25.62 -26.89 -7.79
N VAL A 68 -25.27 -26.32 -6.65
CA VAL A 68 -25.84 -26.64 -5.35
C VAL A 68 -26.76 -25.50 -4.95
N GLN A 69 -28.02 -25.80 -4.62
CA GLN A 69 -28.91 -24.80 -4.02
C GLN A 69 -28.32 -24.30 -2.70
N ALA A 70 -28.50 -23.00 -2.42
CA ALA A 70 -27.94 -22.36 -1.24
C ALA A 70 -28.20 -23.21 0.02
N PRO A 71 -27.15 -23.72 0.69
CA PRO A 71 -27.33 -24.63 1.81
C PRO A 71 -28.04 -23.92 2.96
N LYS A 72 -29.04 -24.59 3.55
CA LYS A 72 -29.79 -24.10 4.73
C LYS A 72 -28.92 -24.04 6.00
N ASP A 73 -27.74 -24.64 5.96
CA ASP A 73 -26.74 -24.60 7.03
C ASP A 73 -26.09 -23.20 7.15
N PRO A 74 -26.14 -22.57 8.34
CA PRO A 74 -25.50 -21.28 8.61
C PRO A 74 -23.98 -21.24 8.32
N ALA A 75 -23.26 -22.36 8.50
CA ALA A 75 -21.82 -22.41 8.23
C ALA A 75 -21.54 -22.33 6.72
N ALA A 76 -22.22 -23.16 5.94
CA ALA A 76 -22.12 -23.14 4.49
C ALA A 76 -22.62 -21.80 3.89
N ALA A 77 -23.69 -21.20 4.42
CA ALA A 77 -24.16 -19.87 3.99
C ALA A 77 -23.11 -18.76 4.19
N ARG A 78 -22.32 -18.82 5.28
CA ARG A 78 -21.18 -17.91 5.51
C ARG A 78 -20.07 -18.12 4.48
N THR A 79 -19.75 -19.36 4.14
CA THR A 79 -18.78 -19.68 3.08
C THR A 79 -19.23 -19.12 1.73
N VAL A 80 -20.52 -19.27 1.37
CA VAL A 80 -21.09 -18.69 0.15
C VAL A 80 -20.97 -17.17 0.13
N ARG A 81 -21.33 -16.48 1.24
CA ARG A 81 -21.17 -15.02 1.35
C ARG A 81 -19.71 -14.57 1.21
N ARG A 82 -18.76 -15.31 1.78
CA ARG A 82 -17.32 -15.03 1.68
C ARG A 82 -16.80 -15.22 0.25
N LEU A 83 -17.24 -16.27 -0.43
CA LEU A 83 -16.88 -16.52 -1.83
C LEU A 83 -17.49 -15.47 -2.78
N ALA A 84 -18.73 -15.05 -2.52
CA ALA A 84 -19.40 -13.96 -3.22
C ALA A 84 -18.68 -12.60 -3.08
N ALA A 85 -18.23 -12.26 -1.87
CA ALA A 85 -17.45 -11.05 -1.62
C ALA A 85 -16.11 -11.08 -2.38
N ARG A 86 -15.46 -12.25 -2.45
CA ARG A 86 -14.22 -12.45 -3.23
C ARG A 86 -14.44 -12.41 -4.73
N ARG A 87 -15.58 -12.90 -5.24
CA ARG A 87 -15.97 -12.76 -6.64
C ARG A 87 -16.14 -11.30 -7.02
N LYS A 88 -16.85 -10.50 -6.22
CA LYS A 88 -16.94 -9.04 -6.44
C LYS A 88 -15.56 -8.38 -6.47
N ALA A 89 -14.66 -8.76 -5.57
CA ALA A 89 -13.27 -8.28 -5.56
C ALA A 89 -12.47 -8.72 -6.81
N GLY A 90 -12.70 -9.94 -7.32
CA GLY A 90 -12.08 -10.47 -8.54
C GLY A 90 -12.63 -9.86 -9.83
N GLU A 91 -13.93 -9.61 -9.90
CA GLU A 91 -14.59 -8.90 -11.01
C GLU A 91 -14.13 -7.43 -11.08
N THR A 92 -13.90 -6.75 -9.95
CA THR A 92 -13.24 -5.44 -9.94
C THR A 92 -11.76 -5.48 -10.36
N SER A 93 -11.15 -6.66 -10.42
CA SER A 93 -9.74 -6.88 -10.79
C SER A 93 -9.55 -7.20 -12.29
N ARG A 94 -10.63 -7.35 -13.08
CA ARG A 94 -10.52 -7.40 -14.55
C ARG A 94 -9.97 -6.07 -15.05
N LYS A 95 -8.65 -6.05 -15.31
CA LYS A 95 -7.81 -5.02 -15.95
C LYS A 95 -8.43 -3.61 -15.96
N ARG A 96 -8.62 -3.01 -14.78
CA ARG A 96 -8.65 -1.55 -14.72
C ARG A 96 -7.24 -1.06 -15.08
N PRO A 97 -7.08 -0.10 -16.01
CA PRO A 97 -5.77 0.48 -16.28
C PRO A 97 -5.16 0.93 -14.95
N MET A 98 -3.90 0.56 -14.69
CA MET A 98 -3.22 1.15 -13.53
C MET A 98 -3.22 2.68 -13.73
N PRO A 99 -3.54 3.46 -12.67
CA PRO A 99 -3.39 4.90 -12.72
C PRO A 99 -1.96 5.24 -13.15
N ARG A 100 -1.83 6.15 -14.12
CA ARG A 100 -0.54 6.70 -14.54
C ARG A 100 -0.13 7.80 -13.57
N VAL A 101 1.13 8.22 -13.64
CA VAL A 101 1.62 9.37 -12.87
C VAL A 101 0.83 10.64 -13.24
N ALA A 102 0.47 10.82 -14.51
CA ALA A 102 -0.37 11.93 -14.96
C ALA A 102 -1.73 12.00 -14.24
N ASP A 103 -2.37 10.85 -13.96
CA ASP A 103 -3.65 10.82 -13.24
C ASP A 103 -3.48 11.29 -11.78
N GLN A 104 -2.34 10.93 -11.16
CA GLN A 104 -1.99 11.40 -9.83
C GLN A 104 -1.73 12.91 -9.81
N ILE A 105 -1.05 13.44 -10.83
CA ILE A 105 -0.84 14.88 -11.00
C ILE A 105 -2.19 15.59 -11.12
N GLY A 106 -3.11 15.11 -11.96
CA GLY A 106 -4.45 15.68 -12.08
C GLY A 106 -5.19 15.74 -10.74
N LEU A 107 -5.17 14.66 -9.97
CA LEU A 107 -5.78 14.62 -8.62
C LEU A 107 -5.08 15.58 -7.64
N PHE A 108 -3.75 15.65 -7.69
CA PHE A 108 -2.98 16.57 -6.86
C PHE A 108 -3.33 18.03 -7.16
N MET A 109 -3.43 18.41 -8.44
CA MET A 109 -3.77 19.77 -8.85
C MET A 109 -5.20 20.17 -8.48
N GLN A 110 -6.14 19.22 -8.38
CA GLN A 110 -7.49 19.51 -7.86
C GLN A 110 -7.46 19.91 -6.37
N GLN A 111 -6.55 19.32 -5.59
CA GLN A 111 -6.42 19.63 -4.17
C GLN A 111 -5.48 20.83 -3.91
N PHE A 112 -4.43 20.96 -4.72
CA PHE A 112 -3.40 22.00 -4.61
C PHE A 112 -3.15 22.64 -5.99
N PRO A 113 -4.01 23.59 -6.44
CA PRO A 113 -3.91 24.19 -7.77
C PRO A 113 -2.60 24.94 -8.05
N GLU A 114 -1.94 25.42 -7.00
CA GLU A 114 -0.65 26.12 -7.06
C GLU A 114 0.55 25.16 -6.86
N GLY A 115 0.29 23.85 -6.72
CA GLY A 115 1.32 22.82 -6.54
C GLY A 115 2.09 22.94 -5.22
N PHE A 116 3.37 22.55 -5.25
CA PHE A 116 4.25 22.46 -4.07
C PHE A 116 4.69 23.83 -3.52
N THR A 117 4.61 24.89 -4.33
CA THR A 117 4.96 26.26 -3.91
C THR A 117 3.75 27.07 -3.45
N GLY A 118 2.55 26.51 -3.61
CA GLY A 118 1.30 27.17 -3.25
C GLY A 118 1.10 27.36 -1.75
N GLU A 119 0.38 28.41 -1.37
CA GLU A 119 0.15 28.75 0.04
C GLU A 119 -0.66 27.67 0.77
N ALA A 120 -1.53 26.94 0.06
CA ALA A 120 -2.22 25.78 0.63
C ALA A 120 -1.25 24.66 1.01
N TRP A 121 -0.33 24.30 0.11
CA TRP A 121 0.66 23.24 0.37
C TRP A 121 1.64 23.64 1.48
N LEU A 122 2.17 24.87 1.40
CA LEU A 122 3.13 25.37 2.38
C LEU A 122 2.52 25.40 3.78
N ARG A 123 1.25 25.81 3.94
CA ARG A 123 0.58 25.81 5.25
C ARG A 123 0.23 24.40 5.73
N GLU A 124 -0.39 23.58 4.88
CA GLU A 124 -0.91 22.27 5.30
C GLU A 124 0.15 21.20 5.50
N VAL A 125 1.18 21.20 4.64
CA VAL A 125 2.21 20.16 4.58
C VAL A 125 3.52 20.64 5.16
N ARG A 126 3.97 21.87 4.83
CA ARG A 126 5.23 22.40 5.37
C ARG A 126 5.06 23.04 6.74
N GLY A 127 3.88 23.56 7.05
CA GLY A 127 3.58 24.25 8.31
C GLY A 127 3.97 25.73 8.33
N LYS A 128 4.15 26.34 7.15
CA LYS A 128 4.39 27.78 7.01
C LYS A 128 3.26 28.56 7.70
N ASP A 129 3.62 29.57 8.48
CA ASP A 129 2.70 30.49 9.18
C ASP A 129 1.61 29.79 10.03
N ALA A 130 1.83 28.54 10.42
CA ALA A 130 0.87 27.79 11.20
C ALA A 130 0.84 28.30 12.65
N ARG A 131 -0.32 28.79 13.11
CA ARG A 131 -0.56 29.20 14.51
C ARG A 131 -0.19 28.11 15.53
N ARG A 132 -0.26 26.84 15.12
CA ARG A 132 0.13 25.68 15.93
C ARG A 132 0.91 24.70 15.07
N VAL A 133 2.08 24.28 15.55
CA VAL A 133 2.85 23.20 14.92
C VAL A 133 2.13 21.87 15.12
N LEU A 134 1.87 21.17 14.01
CA LEU A 134 1.22 19.87 13.98
C LEU A 134 2.20 18.82 13.48
N LYS A 135 2.04 17.56 13.92
CA LYS A 135 2.94 16.46 13.54
C LYS A 135 2.99 16.16 12.04
N ARG A 136 1.98 16.59 11.28
CA ARG A 136 1.97 16.45 9.83
C ARG A 136 2.86 17.48 9.12
N HIS A 137 3.19 18.59 9.79
CA HIS A 137 4.06 19.62 9.23
C HIS A 137 5.49 19.08 9.13
N ARG A 138 6.10 19.23 7.95
CA ARG A 138 7.41 18.65 7.67
C ARG A 138 8.54 19.53 8.17
N ASP A 139 8.47 20.84 7.96
CA ASP A 139 9.59 21.74 8.22
C ASP A 139 10.00 21.76 9.70
N PRO A 140 9.07 21.83 10.69
CA PRO A 140 9.48 21.77 12.10
C PRO A 140 10.24 20.49 12.48
N ALA A 141 9.84 19.35 11.93
CA ALA A 141 10.53 18.08 12.18
C ALA A 141 11.89 18.00 11.45
N VAL A 142 11.99 18.57 10.24
CA VAL A 142 13.24 18.67 9.47
C VAL A 142 14.24 19.59 10.17
N THR A 143 13.80 20.77 10.64
CA THR A 143 14.64 21.70 11.39
C THR A 143 15.18 21.05 12.65
N LEU A 144 14.32 20.42 13.45
CA LEU A 144 14.77 19.72 14.66
C LEU A 144 15.72 18.56 14.32
N ALA A 145 15.47 17.81 13.23
CA ALA A 145 16.36 16.74 12.79
C ALA A 145 17.73 17.27 12.35
N ALA A 146 17.78 18.42 11.67
CA ALA A 146 19.03 19.05 11.24
C ALA A 146 19.93 19.39 12.43
N GLU A 147 19.33 19.86 13.53
CA GLU A 147 20.02 20.19 14.79
C GLU A 147 20.37 18.93 15.59
N GLN A 148 19.37 18.14 15.98
CA GLN A 148 19.51 17.02 16.91
C GLN A 148 20.27 15.84 16.33
N LEU A 149 20.23 15.67 15.00
CA LEU A 149 20.89 14.58 14.30
C LEU A 149 22.06 15.09 13.45
N ALA A 150 22.63 16.24 13.79
CA ALA A 150 23.86 16.74 13.19
C ALA A 150 25.03 15.77 13.45
N ARG A 151 25.97 15.68 12.50
CA ARG A 151 27.14 14.79 12.61
C ARG A 151 27.92 15.06 13.91
N GLY A 152 28.22 16.34 14.19
CA GLY A 152 28.94 16.74 15.40
C GLY A 152 28.23 16.33 16.69
N ALA A 153 26.93 16.63 16.80
CA ALA A 153 26.15 16.29 18.00
C ALA A 153 26.12 14.77 18.28
N LEU A 154 25.96 13.95 17.24
CA LEU A 154 25.97 12.50 17.41
C LEU A 154 27.38 11.92 17.61
N ALA A 155 28.40 12.48 16.94
CA ALA A 155 29.79 12.06 17.11
C ALA A 155 30.30 12.35 18.53
N GLU A 156 29.99 13.52 19.07
CA GLU A 156 30.33 13.90 20.44
C GLU A 156 29.66 12.95 21.45
N ALA A 157 28.36 12.67 21.29
CA ALA A 157 27.68 11.69 22.15
C ALA A 157 28.30 10.29 22.06
N ILE A 158 28.79 9.90 20.88
CA ILE A 158 29.50 8.63 20.69
C ILE A 158 30.89 8.63 21.36
N GLU A 159 31.65 9.71 21.21
CA GLU A 159 33.01 9.86 21.75
C GLU A 159 33.01 9.79 23.28
N PHE A 160 32.03 10.43 23.91
CA PHE A 160 31.85 10.40 25.37
C PHE A 160 31.00 9.22 25.87
N GLU A 161 30.77 8.22 25.03
CA GLU A 161 30.02 6.99 25.36
C GLU A 161 28.59 7.24 25.89
N ARG A 162 27.99 8.37 25.53
CA ARG A 162 26.61 8.77 25.86
C ARG A 162 25.61 8.11 24.91
N TRP A 163 25.62 6.78 24.87
CA TRP A 163 24.79 5.97 23.95
C TRP A 163 23.29 6.28 24.04
N GLY A 164 22.81 6.55 25.27
CA GLY A 164 21.42 6.93 25.51
C GLY A 164 21.03 8.23 24.84
N GLU A 165 21.95 9.19 24.79
CA GLU A 165 21.71 10.50 24.18
C GLU A 165 21.45 10.36 22.67
N VAL A 166 22.18 9.49 21.96
CA VAL A 166 21.97 9.24 20.53
C VAL A 166 20.55 8.71 20.27
N ARG A 167 20.10 7.73 21.07
CA ARG A 167 18.73 7.19 20.98
C ARG A 167 17.71 8.26 21.30
N ASP A 168 17.92 9.03 22.36
CA ASP A 168 16.95 10.01 22.86
C ASP A 168 16.77 11.18 21.89
N ARG A 169 17.85 11.63 21.23
CA ARG A 169 17.80 12.61 20.13
C ARG A 169 16.99 12.10 18.94
N ALA A 170 17.20 10.85 18.53
CA ALA A 170 16.41 10.22 17.48
C ALA A 170 14.92 10.11 17.84
N VAL A 171 14.61 9.68 19.07
CA VAL A 171 13.24 9.59 19.59
C VAL A 171 12.58 10.98 19.66
N ALA A 172 13.31 11.99 20.12
CA ALA A 172 12.80 13.37 20.21
C ALA A 172 12.35 13.87 18.83
N VAL A 173 13.16 13.66 17.79
CA VAL A 173 12.80 14.00 16.40
C VAL A 173 11.58 13.20 15.94
N LEU A 174 11.56 11.88 16.16
CA LEU A 174 10.42 11.06 15.69
C LEU A 174 9.11 11.39 16.40
N ARG A 175 9.16 11.89 17.64
CA ARG A 175 7.96 12.32 18.38
C ARG A 175 7.30 13.57 17.77
N THR A 176 8.01 14.39 17.00
CA THR A 176 7.45 15.62 16.39
C THR A 176 6.76 15.39 15.05
N THR A 177 6.81 14.17 14.51
CA THR A 177 6.27 13.86 13.18
C THR A 177 5.18 12.77 13.20
N ASP A 178 4.37 12.70 12.14
CA ASP A 178 3.40 11.62 11.88
C ASP A 178 3.93 10.57 10.89
N LEU A 179 5.20 10.69 10.45
CA LEU A 179 5.82 9.75 9.53
C LEU A 179 5.90 8.35 10.14
N VAL A 180 6.20 8.26 11.44
CA VAL A 180 6.28 7.02 12.21
C VAL A 180 5.12 6.93 13.19
N ARG A 181 4.58 5.72 13.40
CA ARG A 181 3.49 5.52 14.36
C ARG A 181 4.01 5.75 15.78
N ARG A 182 3.22 6.42 16.62
CA ARG A 182 3.56 6.67 18.03
C ARG A 182 4.06 5.41 18.75
N ARG A 183 3.36 4.28 18.58
CA ARG A 183 3.75 2.99 19.18
C ARG A 183 5.17 2.57 18.82
N ASP A 184 5.56 2.71 17.56
CA ASP A 184 6.90 2.32 17.10
C ASP A 184 7.97 3.25 17.69
N VAL A 185 7.66 4.54 17.87
CA VAL A 185 8.55 5.51 18.54
C VAL A 185 8.73 5.19 20.02
N GLU A 186 7.65 4.85 20.73
CA GLU A 186 7.75 4.47 22.15
C GLU A 186 8.50 3.14 22.34
N HIS A 187 8.33 2.18 21.42
CA HIS A 187 9.13 0.97 21.46
C HIS A 187 10.62 1.25 21.21
N LEU A 188 10.97 2.17 20.30
CA LEU A 188 12.36 2.60 20.11
C LEU A 188 12.91 3.26 21.39
N ALA A 189 12.12 4.11 22.04
CA ALA A 189 12.50 4.77 23.30
C ALA A 189 12.75 3.77 24.44
N ALA A 190 12.02 2.65 24.45
CA ALA A 190 12.16 1.60 25.45
C ALA A 190 13.34 0.64 25.19
N LEU A 191 14.03 0.74 24.05
CA LEU A 191 15.20 -0.10 23.77
C LEU A 191 16.36 0.21 24.72
N ALA A 192 17.19 -0.78 25.00
CA ALA A 192 18.40 -0.57 25.77
C ALA A 192 19.36 0.35 24.98
N PRO A 193 19.91 1.40 25.61
CA PRO A 193 20.81 2.34 24.96
C PRO A 193 22.21 1.74 24.82
N THR A 194 22.37 0.76 23.93
CA THR A 194 23.63 0.06 23.71
C THR A 194 24.54 0.84 22.76
N ARG A 195 25.86 0.62 22.87
CA ARG A 195 26.85 1.09 21.89
C ARG A 195 26.48 0.69 20.46
N ALA A 196 26.00 -0.54 20.27
CA ALA A 196 25.59 -1.05 18.96
C ALA A 196 24.42 -0.25 18.35
N LEU A 197 23.39 0.07 19.16
CA LEU A 197 22.25 0.88 18.72
C LEU A 197 22.68 2.31 18.37
N ALA A 198 23.51 2.93 19.21
CA ALA A 198 24.02 4.29 18.96
C ALA A 198 24.80 4.36 17.64
N TRP A 199 25.71 3.42 17.40
CA TRP A 199 26.46 3.34 16.14
C TRP A 199 25.57 3.00 14.94
N ALA A 200 24.54 2.16 15.10
CA ALA A 200 23.60 1.86 14.02
C ALA A 200 22.81 3.10 13.60
N ILE A 201 22.35 3.92 14.56
CA ILE A 201 21.68 5.21 14.28
C ILE A 201 22.66 6.20 13.62
N TYR A 202 23.87 6.34 14.16
CA TYR A 202 24.89 7.21 13.58
C TYR A 202 25.22 6.82 12.15
N ASN A 203 25.51 5.54 11.90
CA ASN A 203 25.89 5.04 10.58
C ASN A 203 24.76 5.12 9.56
N LEU A 204 23.50 5.03 10.00
CA LEU A 204 22.33 5.28 9.17
C LEU A 204 22.30 6.70 8.60
N LEU A 205 22.85 7.67 9.32
CA LEU A 205 22.80 9.09 8.96
C LEU A 205 24.12 9.60 8.38
N HIS A 206 25.24 9.21 8.97
CA HIS A 206 26.56 9.81 8.73
C HIS A 206 27.65 8.78 8.44
N GLY A 207 27.30 7.49 8.36
CA GLY A 207 28.28 6.45 8.03
C GLY A 207 28.77 6.58 6.59
N ASP A 208 30.04 6.23 6.37
CA ASP A 208 30.66 6.28 5.03
C ASP A 208 30.37 5.03 4.19
N GLN A 209 29.70 4.03 4.79
CA GLN A 209 29.28 2.82 4.10
C GLN A 209 28.10 3.08 3.16
N ASP A 210 27.89 2.17 2.22
CA ASP A 210 26.70 2.13 1.37
C ASP A 210 25.42 2.21 2.24
N HIS A 211 24.52 3.13 1.90
CA HIS A 211 23.34 3.41 2.71
C HIS A 211 22.39 2.21 2.85
N ALA A 212 22.32 1.31 1.85
CA ALA A 212 21.56 0.07 1.96
C ALA A 212 22.11 -0.80 3.11
N ARG A 213 23.44 -0.88 3.26
CA ARG A 213 24.06 -1.60 4.37
C ARG A 213 23.75 -0.95 5.71
N SER A 214 23.71 0.38 5.78
CA SER A 214 23.32 1.07 7.01
C SER A 214 21.86 0.81 7.39
N VAL A 215 20.94 0.77 6.41
CA VAL A 215 19.53 0.37 6.63
C VAL A 215 19.46 -1.05 7.18
N ASP A 216 20.19 -2.00 6.57
CA ASP A 216 20.21 -3.40 7.04
C ASP A 216 20.86 -3.54 8.43
N ALA A 217 21.89 -2.75 8.73
CA ALA A 217 22.53 -2.75 10.05
C ALA A 217 21.57 -2.22 11.13
N PHE A 218 20.87 -1.13 10.87
CA PHE A 218 19.89 -0.58 11.80
C PHE A 218 18.70 -1.52 11.99
N ALA A 219 18.13 -2.07 10.92
CA ALA A 219 17.03 -3.03 11.01
C ALA A 219 17.41 -4.26 11.85
N ARG A 220 18.60 -4.83 11.63
CA ARG A 220 19.11 -5.96 12.43
C ARG A 220 19.31 -5.60 13.89
N GLU A 221 19.74 -4.39 14.20
CA GLU A 221 19.93 -3.97 15.59
C GLU A 221 18.59 -3.82 16.33
N LEU A 222 17.54 -3.33 15.65
CA LEU A 222 16.19 -3.35 16.22
C LEU A 222 15.73 -4.79 16.49
N GLU A 223 15.97 -5.71 15.56
CA GLU A 223 15.59 -7.13 15.70
C GLU A 223 16.33 -7.83 16.85
N ARG A 224 17.63 -7.54 17.05
CA ARG A 224 18.41 -8.06 18.18
C ARG A 224 17.80 -7.68 19.52
N GLN A 225 17.25 -6.48 19.61
CA GLN A 225 16.53 -6.01 20.80
C GLN A 225 15.03 -6.35 20.78
N ARG A 226 14.62 -7.31 19.94
CA ARG A 226 13.25 -7.83 19.80
C ARG A 226 12.22 -6.81 19.33
N LEU A 227 12.64 -5.70 18.73
CA LEU A 227 11.77 -4.76 18.05
C LEU A 227 11.69 -5.08 16.57
N LYS A 228 10.50 -5.45 16.10
CA LYS A 228 10.26 -5.71 14.67
C LYS A 228 10.45 -4.40 13.86
N PRO A 229 11.36 -4.37 12.87
CA PRO A 229 11.60 -3.20 12.06
C PRO A 229 10.40 -2.90 11.15
N SER A 230 10.07 -1.62 11.03
CA SER A 230 9.05 -1.12 10.11
C SER A 230 9.66 -0.12 9.14
N TRP A 231 9.14 -0.09 7.90
CA TRP A 231 9.64 0.82 6.86
C TRP A 231 9.71 2.29 7.32
N PRO A 232 8.66 2.87 7.93
CA PRO A 232 8.76 4.22 8.44
C PRO A 232 9.82 4.38 9.54
N LEU A 233 9.94 3.41 10.45
CA LEU A 233 10.89 3.50 11.56
C LEU A 233 12.35 3.53 11.06
N VAL A 234 12.69 2.71 10.06
CA VAL A 234 14.06 2.64 9.54
C VAL A 234 14.40 3.74 8.52
N THR A 235 13.40 4.43 7.95
CA THR A 235 13.63 5.43 6.89
C THR A 235 13.30 6.88 7.28
N ALA A 236 12.59 7.12 8.39
CA ALA A 236 12.18 8.46 8.77
C ALA A 236 13.35 9.36 9.20
N LEU A 237 14.31 8.85 9.97
CA LEU A 237 15.46 9.66 10.43
C LEU A 237 16.30 10.17 9.25
N PRO A 238 16.74 9.33 8.28
CA PRO A 238 17.43 9.82 7.08
C PRO A 238 16.60 10.82 6.28
N ALA A 239 15.30 10.55 6.10
CA ALA A 239 14.41 11.41 5.32
C ALA A 239 14.18 12.78 5.96
N LEU A 240 14.18 12.87 7.29
CA LEU A 240 14.09 14.15 7.99
C LEU A 240 15.43 14.89 8.02
N ARG A 241 16.55 14.17 8.18
CA ARG A 241 17.88 14.77 8.25
C ARG A 241 18.40 15.23 6.88
N PHE A 242 18.13 14.48 5.82
CA PHE A 242 18.56 14.78 4.46
C PHE A 242 17.40 14.57 3.47
N PRO A 243 16.38 15.44 3.52
CA PRO A 243 15.15 15.27 2.72
C PRO A 243 15.39 15.31 1.20
N MET A 244 16.50 15.90 0.76
CA MET A 244 16.91 15.90 -0.66
C MET A 244 17.45 14.54 -1.14
N ARG A 245 17.86 13.67 -0.21
CA ARG A 245 18.59 12.42 -0.51
C ARG A 245 17.82 11.18 -0.11
N HIS A 246 16.95 11.28 0.89
CA HIS A 246 16.27 10.14 1.49
C HIS A 246 14.77 10.34 1.56
N VAL A 247 14.04 9.24 1.37
CA VAL A 247 12.59 9.19 1.43
C VAL A 247 12.13 8.36 2.63
N CYS A 248 11.04 8.78 3.28
CA CYS A 248 10.37 7.97 4.31
C CYS A 248 9.35 7.05 3.64
N VAL A 249 9.58 5.74 3.70
CA VAL A 249 8.75 4.76 3.01
C VAL A 249 7.50 4.44 3.83
N ARG A 250 6.33 4.75 3.26
CA ARG A 250 5.01 4.32 3.76
C ARG A 250 4.47 3.19 2.87
N PRO A 251 4.61 1.90 3.27
CA PRO A 251 4.47 0.78 2.34
C PRO A 251 3.15 0.68 1.58
N SER A 252 2.04 1.12 2.18
CA SER A 252 0.72 1.02 1.54
C SER A 252 0.61 1.85 0.26
N ALA A 253 1.11 3.08 0.25
CA ALA A 253 1.11 3.93 -0.94
C ALA A 253 2.30 3.63 -1.85
N PHE A 254 3.49 3.41 -1.26
CA PHE A 254 4.71 3.16 -2.02
C PHE A 254 4.68 1.86 -2.83
N ARG A 255 4.03 0.79 -2.33
CA ARG A 255 3.87 -0.44 -3.11
C ARG A 255 2.98 -0.25 -4.33
N GLU A 256 1.96 0.61 -4.24
CA GLU A 256 1.13 0.96 -5.40
C GLU A 256 1.93 1.80 -6.39
N GLN A 257 2.69 2.77 -5.90
CA GLN A 257 3.58 3.59 -6.72
C GLN A 257 4.61 2.73 -7.47
N LEU A 258 5.24 1.77 -6.77
CA LEU A 258 6.21 0.85 -7.39
C LEU A 258 5.60 0.02 -8.50
N ARG A 259 4.35 -0.43 -8.37
CA ARG A 259 3.70 -1.19 -9.45
C ARG A 259 3.60 -0.36 -10.74
N MET A 260 3.45 0.96 -10.61
CA MET A 260 3.31 1.88 -11.75
C MET A 260 4.66 2.12 -12.46
N VAL A 261 5.73 2.37 -11.71
CA VAL A 261 7.03 2.78 -12.29
C VAL A 261 8.08 1.68 -12.36
N LYS A 262 7.96 0.63 -11.54
CA LYS A 262 8.93 -0.47 -11.44
C LYS A 262 8.23 -1.80 -11.13
N PRO A 263 7.36 -2.31 -12.01
CA PRO A 263 6.51 -3.49 -11.76
C PRO A 263 7.29 -4.79 -11.48
N SER A 264 8.56 -4.86 -11.89
CA SER A 264 9.45 -5.99 -11.61
C SER A 264 9.93 -6.04 -10.17
N LEU A 265 9.97 -4.90 -9.46
CA LEU A 265 10.40 -4.83 -8.08
C LEU A 265 9.26 -5.27 -7.15
N LYS A 266 9.53 -6.28 -6.32
CA LYS A 266 8.58 -6.83 -5.34
C LYS A 266 9.20 -6.77 -3.94
N PRO A 267 9.06 -5.63 -3.24
CA PRO A 267 9.69 -5.46 -1.93
C PRO A 267 9.16 -6.44 -0.89
N ALA A 268 10.05 -6.88 -0.01
CA ALA A 268 9.69 -7.66 1.15
C ALA A 268 8.82 -6.85 2.14
N SER A 269 8.14 -7.57 3.04
CA SER A 269 7.42 -6.91 4.12
C SER A 269 8.36 -6.35 5.19
N ALA A 270 9.48 -7.03 5.44
CA ALA A 270 10.54 -6.54 6.31
C ALA A 270 11.42 -5.53 5.55
N PRO A 271 11.87 -4.44 6.18
CA PRO A 271 12.77 -3.50 5.52
C PRO A 271 14.12 -4.13 5.20
N THR A 272 14.59 -3.90 3.97
CA THR A 272 15.96 -4.23 3.54
C THR A 272 16.56 -3.06 2.80
N GLY A 273 17.88 -2.93 2.82
CA GLY A 273 18.60 -1.89 2.10
C GLY A 273 18.38 -1.96 0.59
N ARG A 274 18.36 -3.18 0.01
CA ARG A 274 18.06 -3.39 -1.41
C ARG A 274 16.68 -2.83 -1.80
N ASP A 275 15.66 -3.17 -1.02
CA ASP A 275 14.32 -2.69 -1.28
C ASP A 275 14.20 -1.18 -1.05
N TYR A 276 14.96 -0.64 -0.09
CA TYR A 276 15.01 0.80 0.17
C TYR A 276 15.52 1.56 -1.06
N LEU A 277 16.63 1.11 -1.66
CA LEU A 277 17.15 1.72 -2.89
C LEU A 277 16.12 1.67 -4.02
N GLY A 278 15.37 0.58 -4.14
CA GLY A 278 14.30 0.48 -5.12
C GLY A 278 13.14 1.46 -4.87
N TYR A 279 12.77 1.71 -3.61
CA TYR A 279 11.80 2.77 -3.27
C TYR A 279 12.36 4.17 -3.53
N LEU A 280 13.65 4.40 -3.22
CA LEU A 280 14.30 5.68 -3.43
C LEU A 280 14.35 6.02 -4.92
N GLU A 281 14.83 5.10 -5.76
CA GLU A 281 14.88 5.23 -7.21
C GLU A 281 13.49 5.51 -7.80
N ALA A 282 12.47 4.77 -7.36
CA ALA A 282 11.09 5.03 -7.77
C ALA A 282 10.60 6.43 -7.36
N THR A 283 11.00 6.92 -6.19
CA THR A 283 10.67 8.28 -5.74
C THR A 283 11.38 9.32 -6.59
N THR A 284 12.65 9.09 -6.95
CA THR A 284 13.41 9.96 -7.86
C THR A 284 12.78 10.03 -9.25
N ILE A 285 12.35 8.90 -9.82
CA ILE A 285 11.61 8.87 -11.09
C ILE A 285 10.35 9.73 -10.99
N ILE A 286 9.60 9.63 -9.89
CA ILE A 286 8.40 10.46 -9.69
C ILE A 286 8.75 11.94 -9.54
N SER A 287 9.84 12.30 -8.87
CA SER A 287 10.30 13.69 -8.81
C SER A 287 10.57 14.25 -10.22
N GLN A 288 11.29 13.48 -11.03
CA GLN A 288 11.61 13.86 -12.42
C GLN A 288 10.35 14.00 -13.28
N GLU A 289 9.39 13.09 -13.14
CA GLU A 289 8.10 13.17 -13.84
C GLU A 289 7.29 14.39 -13.40
N LEU A 290 7.29 14.73 -12.11
CA LEU A 290 6.64 15.95 -11.60
C LEU A 290 7.29 17.19 -12.20
N GLU A 291 8.62 17.27 -12.18
CA GLU A 291 9.41 18.38 -12.73
C GLU A 291 9.17 18.55 -14.23
N ALA A 292 9.18 17.46 -15.00
CA ALA A 292 8.87 17.45 -16.43
C ALA A 292 7.46 17.97 -16.74
N ASN A 293 6.54 17.88 -15.78
CA ASN A 293 5.17 18.41 -15.87
C ASN A 293 5.03 19.79 -15.20
N GLY A 294 6.14 20.52 -14.98
CA GLY A 294 6.14 21.87 -14.43
C GLY A 294 5.80 21.93 -12.94
N ARG A 295 5.95 20.82 -12.21
CA ARG A 295 5.70 20.74 -10.76
C ARG A 295 7.01 20.40 -10.07
N THR A 296 7.60 21.35 -9.36
CA THR A 296 8.89 21.14 -8.71
C THR A 296 8.67 20.87 -7.22
N PRO A 297 8.81 19.63 -6.73
CA PRO A 297 8.83 19.35 -5.30
C PRO A 297 10.05 20.02 -4.66
N ARG A 298 9.95 20.48 -3.41
CA ARG A 298 11.12 21.02 -2.71
C ARG A 298 12.11 19.92 -2.34
N ASP A 299 11.62 18.74 -2.00
CA ASP A 299 12.43 17.60 -1.55
C ASP A 299 11.66 16.27 -1.68
N LEU A 300 12.27 15.14 -1.29
CA LEU A 300 11.62 13.83 -1.35
C LEU A 300 10.51 13.63 -0.30
N LEU A 301 10.40 14.50 0.71
CA LEU A 301 9.24 14.48 1.61
C LEU A 301 8.00 15.03 0.91
N ASP A 302 8.14 16.01 0.00
CA ASP A 302 7.02 16.44 -0.85
C ASP A 302 6.56 15.31 -1.77
N VAL A 303 7.51 14.64 -2.43
CA VAL A 303 7.20 13.51 -3.32
C VAL A 303 6.53 12.38 -2.55
N ALA A 304 7.04 12.04 -1.36
CA ALA A 304 6.42 11.03 -0.49
C ALA A 304 5.00 11.44 -0.05
N HIS A 305 4.77 12.73 0.23
CA HIS A 305 3.46 13.23 0.60
C HIS A 305 2.50 13.19 -0.60
N PHE A 306 2.95 13.60 -1.79
CA PHE A 306 2.22 13.48 -3.05
C PHE A 306 1.76 12.02 -3.27
N ILE A 307 2.69 11.06 -3.26
CA ILE A 307 2.40 9.62 -3.38
C ILE A 307 1.36 9.19 -2.34
N TRP A 308 1.48 9.67 -1.10
CA TRP A 308 0.54 9.33 -0.03
C TRP A 308 -0.88 9.85 -0.28
N ILE A 309 -1.05 11.12 -0.67
CA ILE A 309 -2.39 11.72 -0.82
C ILE A 309 -3.10 11.24 -2.09
N THR A 310 -2.35 10.91 -3.14
CA THR A 310 -2.90 10.42 -4.41
C THR A 310 -3.17 8.91 -4.38
N LEU A 311 -2.42 8.13 -3.62
CA LEU A 311 -2.54 6.66 -3.56
C LEU A 311 -3.09 6.11 -2.24
N ARG A 312 -3.48 6.95 -1.28
CA ARG A 312 -4.29 6.48 -0.14
C ARG A 312 -5.62 5.88 -0.64
N ARG A 313 -6.18 4.93 0.10
CA ARG A 313 -7.35 4.14 -0.32
C ARG A 313 -8.50 4.98 -0.93
N ALA A 314 -8.93 6.05 -0.25
CA ALA A 314 -10.01 6.90 -0.74
C ALA A 314 -9.68 7.60 -2.07
N ALA A 315 -8.43 8.03 -2.26
CA ALA A 315 -7.97 8.64 -3.50
C ALA A 315 -7.90 7.60 -4.64
N ARG A 316 -7.51 6.36 -4.34
CA ARG A 316 -7.53 5.25 -5.30
C ARG A 316 -8.93 4.89 -5.77
N GLU A 317 -9.94 5.00 -4.91
CA GLU A 317 -11.33 4.79 -5.31
C GLU A 317 -11.78 5.84 -6.34
N ARG A 318 -11.26 7.07 -6.26
CA ARG A 318 -11.48 8.13 -7.27
C ARG A 318 -10.72 7.85 -8.56
N LEU A 319 -9.41 7.54 -8.46
CA LEU A 319 -8.57 7.22 -9.63
C LEU A 319 -9.04 5.97 -10.40
N SER A 320 -9.74 5.05 -9.73
CA SER A 320 -10.27 3.83 -10.35
C SER A 320 -11.73 3.94 -10.80
N GLY A 321 -12.33 5.15 -10.76
CA GLY A 321 -13.72 5.40 -11.16
C GLY A 321 -14.78 4.74 -10.26
N ALA A 322 -14.41 4.31 -9.04
CA ALA A 322 -15.35 3.72 -8.09
C ALA A 322 -16.06 4.77 -7.22
N GLY A 323 -15.54 6.00 -7.16
CA GLY A 323 -16.07 7.11 -6.35
C GLY A 323 -17.38 7.71 -6.82
N GLU A 324 -17.83 7.46 -8.06
CA GLU A 324 -19.08 8.01 -8.60
C GLU A 324 -20.35 7.27 -8.13
N ARG A 325 -20.25 6.12 -7.45
CA ARG A 325 -21.43 5.34 -7.04
C ARG A 325 -21.93 5.58 -5.62
N VAL A 326 -21.43 6.59 -4.91
CA VAL A 326 -21.84 6.88 -3.51
C VAL A 326 -22.42 8.29 -3.34
N MET A 327 -22.65 9.02 -4.42
CA MET A 327 -23.45 10.25 -4.38
C MET A 327 -24.72 10.09 -5.21
N THR A 328 -25.59 9.17 -4.80
CA THR A 328 -27.02 9.34 -5.04
C THR A 328 -27.56 10.10 -3.84
N VAL A 329 -27.71 11.41 -4.02
CA VAL A 329 -28.41 12.30 -3.11
C VAL A 329 -29.89 12.26 -3.50
N HIS A 330 -30.74 12.12 -2.48
CA HIS A 330 -32.20 12.05 -2.43
C HIS A 330 -32.87 10.71 -2.76
#